data_AF-A0A090R138-F1
#
_entry.id   AF-A0A090R138-F1
#
_cell.length_a   1.000
_cell.length_b   1.000
_cell.length_c   1.000
_cell.angle_alpha   90.00
_cell.angle_beta   90.00
_cell.angle_gamma   90.00
#
_symmetry.space_group_name_H-M   'P 1'
#
loop_
_entity.id
_entity.type
_entity.pdbx_description
1 polymer ?
#
loop_
_entity_poly.entity_id
_entity_poly.type
_entity_poly.pdbx_seq_one_letter_code
_entity_poly.pdbx_strand_id
1 'polypeptide(L)' 'MARFFKPQKRKVTDTKHKEITLSRLDHLGAGIGHLDRKPVFVDGGLPGEKVVVQLTEEKNSTPAPN' A
#
# COMPACT_ATOMS: atom_id res chain seq x y z
N MET A 1 -19.14 -35.82 3.54
CA MET A 1 -18.41 -35.02 4.55
C MET A 1 -18.38 -33.57 4.11
N ALA A 2 -18.81 -32.63 4.97
CA ALA A 2 -18.83 -31.20 4.64
C ALA A 2 -17.41 -30.60 4.66
N ARG A 3 -17.06 -29.78 3.66
CA ARG A 3 -15.81 -29.02 3.63
C ARG A 3 -15.99 -27.76 4.46
N PHE A 4 -15.51 -27.78 5.70
CA PHE A 4 -15.51 -26.60 6.56
C PHE A 4 -14.56 -25.55 5.97
N PHE A 5 -15.12 -24.39 5.59
CA PHE A 5 -14.36 -23.21 5.22
C PHE A 5 -13.53 -22.76 6.43
N LYS A 6 -12.21 -22.87 6.32
CA LYS A 6 -11.29 -22.31 7.31
C LYS A 6 -11.14 -20.82 6.99
N PRO A 7 -11.56 -19.88 7.86
CA PRO A 7 -11.25 -18.48 7.63
C PRO A 7 -9.73 -18.32 7.66
N GLN A 8 -9.12 -18.13 6.49
CA GLN A 8 -7.72 -17.73 6.42
C GLN A 8 -7.60 -16.40 7.17
N LYS A 9 -6.74 -16.38 8.19
CA LYS A 9 -6.42 -15.18 8.97
C LYS A 9 -6.16 -14.06 7.97
N ARG A 10 -7.06 -13.06 7.95
CA ARG A 10 -6.85 -11.83 7.19
C ARG A 10 -5.46 -11.35 7.55
N LYS A 11 -4.57 -11.25 6.57
CA LYS A 11 -3.28 -10.59 6.76
C LYS A 11 -3.65 -9.24 7.36
N VAL A 12 -3.30 -9.03 8.62
CA VAL A 12 -3.35 -7.72 9.24
C VAL A 12 -2.32 -6.94 8.44
N THR A 13 -2.77 -6.30 7.36
CA THR A 13 -1.96 -5.34 6.63
C THR A 13 -1.51 -4.38 7.70
N ASP A 14 -0.19 -4.30 7.88
CA ASP A 14 0.47 -3.63 8.99
C ASP A 14 -0.15 -2.24 9.11
N THR A 15 -1.08 -2.09 10.06
CA THR A 15 -1.89 -0.88 10.28
C THR A 15 -1.03 0.21 10.91
N LYS A 16 0.28 0.12 10.71
CA LYS A 16 1.25 1.04 11.25
C LYS A 16 1.26 2.26 10.35
N HIS A 17 0.95 3.38 10.98
CA HIS A 17 1.25 4.70 10.47
C HIS A 17 2.74 4.78 10.17
N LYS A 18 3.09 4.92 8.90
CA LYS A 18 4.47 5.11 8.45
C LYS A 18 4.59 6.48 7.82
N GLU A 19 5.63 7.21 8.21
CA GLU A 19 5.98 8.47 7.57
C GLU A 19 6.69 8.19 6.25
N ILE A 20 6.18 8.76 5.16
CA ILE A 20 6.81 8.69 3.85
C ILE A 20 6.97 10.08 3.27
N THR A 21 8.08 10.28 2.55
CA THR A 21 8.31 11.54 1.83
C THR A 21 7.82 11.37 0.40
N LEU A 22 6.93 12.26 -0.02
CA LEU A 22 6.42 12.27 -1.39
C LEU A 22 7.45 12.92 -2.31
N SER A 23 7.83 12.22 -3.37
CA SER A 23 8.84 12.71 -4.31
C SER A 23 8.20 13.40 -5.53
N ARG A 24 6.98 13.01 -5.91
CA ARG A 24 6.30 13.51 -7.11
C ARG A 24 4.79 13.37 -7.01
N LEU A 25 4.05 14.05 -7.89
CA LEU A 25 2.63 13.81 -8.18
C LEU A 25 2.46 12.97 -9.45
N ASP A 26 1.45 12.12 -9.46
CA ASP A 26 0.88 11.47 -10.63
C ASP A 26 -0.04 12.42 -11.42
N HIS A 27 -0.42 12.05 -12.64
CA HIS A 27 -1.31 12.81 -13.51
C HIS A 27 -2.70 13.07 -12.91
N LEU A 28 -3.12 12.25 -11.94
CA LEU A 28 -4.38 12.40 -11.21
C LEU A 28 -4.26 13.26 -9.94
N GLY A 29 -3.08 13.79 -9.64
CA GLY A 29 -2.84 14.55 -8.40
C GLY A 29 -2.54 13.69 -7.17
N ALA A 30 -2.29 12.39 -7.35
CA ALA A 30 -1.85 11.52 -6.26
C ALA A 30 -0.35 11.69 -5.99
N GLY A 31 0.04 11.79 -4.73
CA GLY A 31 1.43 11.78 -4.29
C GLY A 31 2.06 10.40 -4.42
N ILE A 32 3.25 10.35 -5.02
CA ILE A 32 4.06 9.14 -5.16
C ILE A 32 5.26 9.25 -4.20
N GLY A 33 5.34 8.32 -3.26
CA GLY A 33 6.47 8.13 -2.37
C GLY A 33 7.08 6.73 -2.51
N HIS A 34 8.21 6.51 -1.84
CA HIS A 34 8.82 5.18 -1.75
C HIS A 34 8.97 4.79 -0.29
N LEU A 35 8.50 3.60 0.04
CA LEU A 35 8.64 3.01 1.36
C LEU A 35 9.21 1.61 1.19
N ASP A 36 10.35 1.32 1.83
CA ASP A 36 10.96 -0.02 1.80
C ASP A 36 11.16 -0.56 0.36
N ARG A 37 11.56 0.33 -0.58
CA ARG A 37 11.70 0.09 -2.04
C ARG A 37 10.39 -0.22 -2.78
N LYS A 38 9.23 -0.10 -2.14
CA LYS A 38 7.91 -0.20 -2.77
C LYS A 38 7.39 1.21 -3.07
N PRO A 39 6.87 1.47 -4.28
CA PRO A 39 6.15 2.71 -4.55
C PRO A 39 4.84 2.70 -3.75
N VAL A 40 4.56 3.82 -3.07
CA VAL A 40 3.34 4.05 -2.32
C VAL A 40 2.63 5.25 -2.92
N PHE A 41 1.35 5.05 -3.21
CA PHE A 41 0.48 6.08 -3.74
C PHE A 41 -0.37 6.66 -2.61
N VAL A 42 -0.40 7.98 -2.50
CA VAL A 42 -1.11 8.72 -1.46
C VAL A 42 -2.00 9.73 -2.12
N ASP A 43 -3.29 9.68 -1.82
CA ASP A 43 -4.21 10.69 -2.33
C ASP A 43 -4.03 12.01 -1.57
N GLY A 44 -3.96 13.13 -2.31
CA GLY A 44 -3.92 14.48 -1.73
C GLY A 44 -2.59 14.93 -1.09
N GLY A 45 -1.46 14.27 -1.36
CA GLY A 45 -0.16 14.66 -0.80
C GLY A 45 0.74 15.43 -1.76
N LEU A 46 1.38 16.51 -1.29
CA LEU A 46 2.26 17.35 -2.12
C LEU A 46 3.71 16.83 -2.17
N PRO A 47 4.43 17.00 -3.30
CA PRO A 47 5.85 16.66 -3.39
C PRO A 47 6.68 17.48 -2.40
N GLY A 48 7.60 16.82 -1.70
CA GLY A 48 8.46 17.44 -0.69
C GLY A 48 7.89 17.43 0.73
N GLU A 49 6.63 17.04 0.91
CA GLU A 49 6.02 16.89 2.23
C GLU A 49 6.22 15.48 2.80
N LYS A 50 6.33 15.40 4.13
CA LYS A 50 6.30 14.15 4.88
C LYS A 50 4.88 13.89 5.34
N VAL A 51 4.29 12.81 4.84
CA VAL A 51 2.93 12.43 5.18
C VAL A 51 2.91 11.09 5.91
N VAL A 52 2.02 10.98 6.88
CA VAL A 52 1.79 9.74 7.62
C VAL A 52 0.74 8.93 6.87
N VAL A 53 1.14 7.76 6.36
CA VAL A 53 0.25 6.88 5.61
C VAL A 53 0.04 5.58 6.35
N GLN A 54 -1.16 5.02 6.19
CA GLN A 54 -1.49 3.68 6.65
C GLN A 54 -1.63 2.78 5.44
N LEU A 55 -0.84 1.72 5.38
CA LEU A 55 -0.95 0.74 4.31
C LEU A 55 -2.23 -0.08 4.52
N THR A 56 -3.27 0.23 3.75
CA THR A 56 -4.54 -0.52 3.77
C THR A 56 -4.47 -1.72 2.84
N GLU A 57 -3.75 -1.59 1.72
CA GLU A 57 -3.65 -2.60 0.67
C GLU A 57 -2.20 -2.77 0.21
N GLU A 58 -1.66 -3.98 0.33
CA GLU A 58 -0.41 -4.37 -0.32
C GLU A 58 -0.73 -5.24 -1.54
N LYS A 59 -0.77 -4.63 -2.73
CA LYS A 59 -0.89 -5.39 -3.97
C LYS A 59 0.45 -6.01 -4.32
N ASN A 60 0.67 -7.27 -3.91
CA ASN A 60 1.75 -8.07 -4.45
C ASN A 60 1.43 -8.43 -5.90
N SER A 61 2.20 -7.88 -6.84
CA SER A 61 2.18 -8.32 -8.24
C SER A 61 2.89 -9.68 -8.34
N THR A 62 2.24 -10.74 -7.87
CA THR A 62 2.69 -12.10 -8.18
C THR A 62 2.09 -12.44 -9.55
N PRO A 63 2.89 -12.61 -10.62
CA PRO A 63 2.36 -13.10 -11.88
C PRO A 63 1.82 -14.52 -11.64
N ALA A 64 0.57 -14.77 -12.05
CA ALA A 64 -0.02 -16.10 -12.00
C ALA A 64 0.81 -17.07 -12.86
N PRO A 65 1.07 -18.31 -12.40
CA PRO A 65 1.70 -19.33 -13.24
C PRO A 65 0.72 -19.74 -14.36
N ASN A 66 1.22 -19.77 -15.59
CA ASN A 66 0.56 -20.38 -16.74
C ASN A 66 0.55 -21.90 -16.64
#